data_AF-A0A6G6WUF6-F1
#
_entry.id   AF-A0A6G6WUF6-F1
#
_cell.length_a   1.000
_cell.length_b   1.000
_cell.length_c   1.000
_cell.angle_alpha   90.00
_cell.angle_beta   90.00
_cell.angle_gamma   90.00
#
_symmetry.space_group_name_H-M   'P 1'
#
loop_
_entity.id
_entity.type
_entity.pdbx_description
1 polymer ?
#
loop_
_entity_poly.entity_id
_entity_poly.type
_entity_poly.pdbx_seq_one_letter_code
_entity_poly.pdbx_strand_id
1 'polypeptide(L)'
;MLLFRSWRIDVRCAALLLAAGLAAAPGLANPQPLPVEAPWTSSDYVRAIFAVQNGVITLPRRGNPKTEALFDRLIDRANIDRLMAEEASPTAKRQQILLILSATGEFRSRYGYAVALGDDVQNELIDIQIFRLALIDRLATLDMPDQTTWQRLTSAIATTLHGTLDTLAEAPIFTGDQLNALAAALARHYPMIRTRLSAEENTAIARRLERMAVSESDPGLKSALLAALEASRHDN
;
A
#
# COMPACT_ATOMS: atom_id res chain seq x y z
N MET A 1 51.73 21.97 -26.30
CA MET A 1 51.02 22.06 -27.59
C MET A 1 49.89 21.04 -27.56
N LEU A 2 48.68 21.45 -27.98
CA LEU A 2 47.41 20.69 -28.08
C LEU A 2 46.30 21.06 -27.07
N LEU A 3 45.54 22.08 -27.48
CA LEU A 3 44.07 22.13 -27.61
C LEU A 3 43.20 22.17 -26.34
N PHE A 4 43.03 23.39 -25.82
CA PHE A 4 41.73 23.82 -25.28
C PHE A 4 40.69 23.84 -26.40
N ARG A 5 39.63 23.04 -26.28
CA ARG A 5 38.42 23.15 -27.10
C ARG A 5 37.23 23.47 -26.21
N SER A 6 36.73 24.68 -26.40
CA SER A 6 35.50 25.26 -25.87
C SER A 6 34.29 24.37 -26.13
N TRP A 7 33.52 24.06 -25.10
CA TRP A 7 32.10 23.77 -25.24
C TRP A 7 31.33 24.91 -24.58
N ARG A 8 30.96 25.89 -25.42
CA ARG A 8 29.90 26.85 -25.14
C ARG A 8 28.60 26.05 -25.12
N ILE A 9 28.01 25.86 -23.95
CA ILE A 9 26.63 25.39 -23.85
C ILE A 9 25.76 26.60 -24.14
N ASP A 10 25.12 26.59 -25.31
CA ASP A 10 24.19 27.61 -25.78
C ASP A 10 23.04 27.80 -24.77
N VAL A 11 22.98 29.01 -24.19
CA VAL A 11 21.97 29.48 -23.23
C VAL A 11 20.63 29.80 -23.92
N ARG A 12 20.24 29.03 -24.95
CA ARG A 12 19.06 29.30 -25.79
C ARG A 12 17.89 28.33 -25.64
N CYS A 13 17.95 27.40 -24.67
CA CYS A 13 16.79 26.58 -24.29
C CYS A 13 16.07 27.06 -23.01
N ALA A 14 16.49 28.17 -22.41
CA ALA A 14 15.92 28.69 -21.17
C ALA A 14 14.64 29.54 -21.33
N ALA A 15 14.05 29.63 -22.53
CA ALA A 15 12.92 30.52 -22.82
C ALA A 15 11.62 29.82 -23.24
N LEU A 16 11.48 28.51 -23.02
CA LEU A 16 10.25 27.74 -23.28
C LEU A 16 9.66 27.04 -22.04
N LEU A 17 10.13 27.39 -20.84
CA LEU A 17 9.66 26.84 -19.56
C LEU A 17 8.83 27.83 -18.71
N LEU A 18 8.44 28.97 -19.28
CA LEU A 18 7.79 30.07 -18.54
C LEU A 18 6.36 30.40 -18.99
N ALA A 19 5.70 29.51 -19.73
CA ALA A 19 4.31 29.71 -20.19
C ALA A 19 3.35 28.54 -19.93
N ALA A 20 3.68 27.65 -18.98
CA ALA A 20 2.74 26.62 -18.47
C ALA A 20 2.24 26.93 -17.04
N GLY A 21 2.53 28.13 -16.53
CA GLY A 21 2.06 28.62 -15.24
C GLY A 21 1.17 29.83 -15.42
N LEU A 22 -0.06 29.63 -15.91
CA LEU A 22 -1.13 30.63 -15.84
C LEU A 22 -2.47 29.90 -15.69
N ALA A 23 -2.89 29.80 -14.42
CA ALA A 23 -4.27 29.72 -13.96
C ALA A 23 -5.20 28.76 -14.73
N ALA A 24 -5.09 27.46 -14.43
CA ALA A 24 -6.32 26.72 -14.23
C ALA A 24 -6.95 27.31 -12.95
N ALA A 25 -7.94 28.20 -13.13
CA ALA A 25 -8.90 28.46 -12.06
C ALA A 25 -9.31 27.10 -11.48
N PRO A 26 -9.52 26.95 -10.16
CA PRO A 26 -10.18 25.77 -9.64
C PRO A 26 -11.62 25.86 -10.16
N GLY A 27 -11.82 25.40 -11.40
CA GLY A 27 -13.12 25.10 -11.93
C GLY A 27 -13.70 24.14 -10.92
N LEU A 28 -14.78 24.60 -10.28
CA LEU A 28 -15.56 23.86 -9.31
C LEU A 28 -15.51 22.38 -9.68
N ALA A 29 -14.66 21.62 -8.99
CA ALA A 29 -14.63 20.18 -9.13
C ALA A 29 -16.03 19.78 -8.70
N ASN A 30 -16.87 19.43 -9.67
CA ASN A 30 -18.16 18.85 -9.39
C ASN A 30 -17.81 17.40 -9.10
N PRO A 31 -17.66 17.00 -7.82
CA PRO A 31 -17.27 15.63 -7.56
C PRO A 31 -18.44 14.79 -8.05
N GLN A 32 -18.20 13.80 -8.91
CA GLN A 32 -19.03 12.62 -8.75
C GLN A 32 -18.78 12.17 -7.31
N PRO A 33 -19.78 12.21 -6.41
CA PRO A 33 -19.55 11.80 -5.05
C PRO A 33 -19.21 10.31 -5.14
N LEU A 34 -17.94 9.97 -4.91
CA LEU A 34 -17.56 8.58 -4.70
C LEU A 34 -18.45 8.07 -3.56
N PRO A 35 -19.11 6.92 -3.72
CA PRO A 35 -20.20 6.54 -2.83
C PRO A 35 -19.64 6.20 -1.44
N VAL A 36 -19.90 6.99 -0.40
CA VAL A 36 -19.38 6.70 0.96
C VAL A 36 -20.35 5.92 1.83
N GLU A 37 -21.62 5.83 1.45
CA GLU A 37 -22.69 5.28 2.29
C GLU A 37 -22.75 3.75 2.28
N ALA A 38 -22.35 3.12 1.18
CA ALA A 38 -22.35 1.67 1.01
C ALA A 38 -20.92 1.10 0.98
N PRO A 39 -20.73 -0.19 1.32
CA PRO A 39 -19.46 -0.86 1.11
C PRO A 39 -18.99 -0.73 -0.34
N TRP A 40 -17.72 -0.41 -0.53
CA TRP A 40 -17.08 -0.24 -1.83
C TRP A 40 -16.89 -1.58 -2.53
N THR A 41 -17.24 -1.57 -3.81
CA THR A 41 -16.87 -2.60 -4.79
C THR A 41 -15.45 -2.36 -5.31
N SER A 42 -14.87 -3.35 -5.98
CA SER A 42 -13.55 -3.17 -6.64
C SER A 42 -13.52 -2.01 -7.64
N SER A 43 -14.63 -1.72 -8.33
CA SER A 43 -14.74 -0.58 -9.24
C SER A 43 -14.70 0.78 -8.51
N ASP A 44 -15.18 0.86 -7.27
CA ASP A 44 -15.12 2.08 -6.47
C ASP A 44 -13.68 2.48 -6.15
N TYR A 45 -12.84 1.51 -5.77
CA TYR A 45 -11.41 1.74 -5.55
C TYR A 45 -10.71 2.28 -6.79
N VAL A 46 -11.01 1.68 -7.96
CA VAL A 46 -10.45 2.10 -9.25
C VAL A 46 -10.90 3.53 -9.59
N ARG A 47 -12.20 3.84 -9.43
CA ARG A 47 -12.71 5.20 -9.62
C ARG A 47 -12.06 6.19 -8.67
N ALA A 48 -11.88 5.82 -7.40
CA ALA A 48 -11.28 6.67 -6.40
C ALA A 48 -9.85 7.06 -6.74
N ILE A 49 -9.01 6.09 -7.14
CA ILE A 49 -7.62 6.41 -7.52
C ILE A 49 -7.55 7.25 -8.79
N PHE A 50 -8.39 7.00 -9.79
CA PHE A 50 -8.45 7.85 -10.99
C PHE A 50 -8.92 9.27 -10.65
N ALA A 51 -9.87 9.43 -9.72
CA ALA A 51 -10.30 10.74 -9.27
C ALA A 51 -9.15 11.52 -8.59
N VAL A 52 -8.32 10.85 -7.79
CA VAL A 52 -7.10 11.45 -7.22
C VAL A 52 -6.09 11.78 -8.32
N GLN A 53 -5.86 10.86 -9.26
CA GLN A 53 -4.88 11.04 -10.34
C GLN A 53 -5.23 12.20 -11.27
N ASN A 54 -6.51 12.38 -11.56
CA ASN A 54 -7.01 13.43 -12.44
C ASN A 54 -7.25 14.76 -11.69
N GLY A 55 -6.91 14.85 -10.41
CA GLY A 55 -7.10 16.05 -9.59
C GLY A 55 -8.57 16.39 -9.32
N VAL A 56 -9.49 15.44 -9.52
CA VAL A 56 -10.92 15.61 -9.21
C VAL A 56 -11.14 15.66 -7.69
N ILE A 57 -10.38 14.84 -6.95
CA ILE A 57 -10.30 14.91 -5.49
C ILE A 57 -8.82 14.97 -5.07
N THR A 58 -8.55 15.56 -3.90
CA THR A 58 -7.24 15.44 -3.27
C THR A 58 -7.05 14.02 -2.71
N LEU A 59 -5.80 13.67 -2.38
CA LEU A 59 -5.53 12.46 -1.61
C LEU A 59 -6.42 12.47 -0.35
N PRO A 60 -7.16 11.38 -0.05
CA PRO A 60 -7.99 11.34 1.14
C PRO A 60 -7.16 11.53 2.42
N ARG A 61 -7.73 12.16 3.44
CA ARG A 61 -7.01 12.51 4.68
C ARG A 61 -7.93 12.36 5.88
N ARG A 62 -7.38 11.87 6.98
CA ARG A 62 -8.05 11.95 8.29
C ARG A 62 -8.16 13.40 8.74
N GLY A 63 -9.22 13.74 9.46
CA GLY A 63 -9.47 15.10 9.95
C GLY A 63 -9.75 16.14 8.86
N ASN A 64 -9.72 15.77 7.57
CA ASN A 64 -10.17 16.64 6.49
C ASN A 64 -11.66 16.38 6.22
N PRO A 65 -12.56 17.32 6.55
CA PRO A 65 -14.00 17.10 6.47
C PRO A 65 -14.51 16.81 5.05
N LYS A 66 -13.73 17.12 4.01
CA LYS A 66 -14.10 16.85 2.61
C LYS A 66 -13.77 15.43 2.17
N THR A 67 -12.80 14.77 2.81
CA THR A 67 -12.23 13.52 2.31
C THR A 67 -12.12 12.43 3.37
N GLU A 68 -12.38 12.73 4.64
CA GLU A 68 -12.29 11.77 5.74
C GLU A 68 -13.20 10.57 5.51
N ALA A 69 -14.47 10.79 5.16
CA ALA A 69 -15.39 9.70 4.82
C ALA A 69 -14.90 8.84 3.63
N LEU A 70 -14.14 9.41 2.70
CA LEU A 70 -13.51 8.65 1.60
C LEU A 70 -12.34 7.83 2.11
N PHE A 71 -11.53 8.37 3.03
CA PHE A 71 -10.44 7.65 3.64
C PHE A 71 -10.95 6.48 4.49
N ASP A 72 -11.93 6.72 5.35
CA ASP A 72 -12.54 5.68 6.18
C ASP A 72 -13.08 4.54 5.31
N ARG A 73 -13.76 4.90 4.22
CA ARG A 73 -14.29 3.93 3.27
C ARG A 73 -13.18 3.20 2.50
N LEU A 74 -12.07 3.85 2.16
CA LEU A 74 -10.92 3.26 1.47
C LEU A 74 -10.27 2.11 2.27
N ILE A 75 -10.29 2.18 3.61
CA ILE A 75 -9.67 1.17 4.49
C ILE A 75 -10.69 0.29 5.22
N ASP A 76 -11.98 0.43 4.89
CA ASP A 76 -13.05 -0.29 5.59
C ASP A 76 -13.01 -1.79 5.25
N ARG A 77 -12.83 -2.62 6.30
CA ARG A 77 -12.81 -4.08 6.20
C ARG A 77 -14.15 -4.67 5.76
N ALA A 78 -15.27 -3.98 6.03
CA ALA A 78 -16.59 -4.41 5.60
C ALA A 78 -16.70 -4.51 4.06
N ASN A 79 -15.88 -3.76 3.32
CA ASN A 79 -15.79 -3.89 1.87
C ASN A 79 -15.31 -5.29 1.44
N ILE A 80 -14.32 -5.82 2.15
CA ILE A 80 -13.73 -7.12 1.87
C ILE A 80 -14.65 -8.22 2.38
N ASP A 81 -15.17 -8.08 3.60
CA ASP A 81 -16.03 -9.11 4.18
C ASP A 81 -17.31 -9.30 3.34
N ARG A 82 -17.88 -8.21 2.80
CA ARG A 82 -18.98 -8.28 1.82
C ARG A 82 -18.56 -9.03 0.55
N LEU A 83 -17.46 -8.65 -0.07
CA LEU A 83 -16.94 -9.32 -1.27
C LEU A 83 -16.73 -10.83 -1.04
N MET A 84 -16.24 -11.20 0.15
CA MET A 84 -16.02 -12.60 0.52
C MET A 84 -17.33 -13.35 0.78
N ALA A 85 -18.38 -12.67 1.25
CA ALA A 85 -19.70 -13.23 1.48
C ALA A 85 -20.56 -13.37 0.20
N GLU A 86 -20.24 -12.64 -0.88
CA GLU A 86 -20.99 -12.71 -2.15
C GLU A 86 -20.98 -14.13 -2.76
N GLU A 87 -22.07 -14.52 -3.40
CA GLU A 87 -22.18 -15.77 -4.19
C GLU A 87 -21.46 -15.62 -5.54
N ALA A 88 -20.16 -15.35 -5.49
CA ALA A 88 -19.27 -15.26 -6.63
C ALA A 88 -18.25 -16.41 -6.63
N SER A 89 -17.83 -16.83 -7.82
CA SER A 89 -16.79 -17.87 -7.95
C SER A 89 -15.47 -17.40 -7.30
N PRO A 90 -14.62 -18.33 -6.80
CA PRO A 90 -13.31 -17.98 -6.25
C PRO A 90 -12.45 -17.15 -7.21
N THR A 91 -12.51 -17.44 -8.51
CA THR A 91 -11.81 -16.68 -9.55
C THR A 91 -12.31 -15.24 -9.66
N ALA A 92 -13.63 -15.02 -9.61
CA ALA A 92 -14.19 -13.67 -9.64
C ALA A 92 -13.78 -12.87 -8.39
N LYS A 93 -13.87 -13.48 -7.19
CA LYS A 93 -13.42 -12.85 -5.94
C LYS A 93 -11.94 -12.48 -6.00
N ARG A 94 -11.09 -13.38 -6.49
CA ARG A 94 -9.65 -13.14 -6.66
C ARG A 94 -9.39 -11.94 -7.55
N GLN A 95 -10.05 -11.87 -8.70
CA GLN A 95 -9.90 -10.74 -9.62
C GLN A 95 -10.28 -9.42 -8.95
N GLN A 96 -11.39 -9.40 -8.21
CA GLN A 96 -11.82 -8.21 -7.47
C GLN A 96 -10.81 -7.81 -6.38
N ILE A 97 -10.30 -8.75 -5.58
CA ILE A 97 -9.27 -8.47 -4.56
C ILE A 97 -7.99 -7.92 -5.21
N LEU A 98 -7.56 -8.48 -6.34
CA LEU A 98 -6.39 -8.00 -7.07
C LEU A 98 -6.56 -6.57 -7.59
N LEU A 99 -7.76 -6.20 -8.07
CA LEU A 99 -8.06 -4.83 -8.46
C LEU A 99 -7.99 -3.87 -7.26
N ILE A 100 -8.54 -4.28 -6.11
CA ILE A 100 -8.47 -3.49 -4.87
C ILE A 100 -7.00 -3.36 -4.41
N LEU A 101 -6.21 -4.43 -4.44
CA LEU A 101 -4.79 -4.41 -4.11
C LEU A 101 -3.97 -3.51 -5.04
N SER A 102 -4.29 -3.49 -6.33
CA SER A 102 -3.64 -2.58 -7.28
C SER A 102 -4.00 -1.13 -6.96
N ALA A 103 -5.29 -0.80 -6.84
CA ALA A 103 -5.74 0.56 -6.57
C ALA A 103 -5.21 1.10 -5.21
N THR A 104 -5.29 0.30 -4.15
CA THR A 104 -4.71 0.66 -2.84
C THR A 104 -3.18 0.73 -2.87
N GLY A 105 -2.52 0.11 -3.86
CA GLY A 105 -1.07 0.18 -4.03
C GLY A 105 -0.63 1.54 -4.53
N GLU A 106 -1.42 2.10 -5.44
CA GLU A 106 -1.26 3.48 -5.91
C GLU A 106 -1.51 4.49 -4.78
N PHE A 107 -2.55 4.29 -3.96
CA PHE A 107 -2.73 5.09 -2.75
C PHE A 107 -1.53 4.99 -1.82
N ARG A 108 -1.08 3.77 -1.48
CA ARG A 108 0.12 3.54 -0.64
C ARG A 108 1.34 4.28 -1.18
N SER A 109 1.57 4.23 -2.49
CA SER A 109 2.68 4.92 -3.14
C SER A 109 2.58 6.44 -2.95
N ARG A 110 1.39 7.02 -3.16
CA ARG A 110 1.13 8.46 -2.98
C ARG A 110 1.31 8.92 -1.53
N TYR A 111 0.83 8.16 -0.55
CA TYR A 111 1.09 8.47 0.86
C TYR A 111 2.57 8.33 1.21
N GLY A 112 3.25 7.28 0.72
CA GLY A 112 4.70 7.13 0.90
C GLY A 112 5.49 8.31 0.33
N TYR A 113 5.12 8.79 -0.85
CA TYR A 113 5.70 9.99 -1.44
C TYR A 113 5.45 11.24 -0.60
N ALA A 114 4.21 11.42 -0.10
CA ALA A 114 3.87 12.54 0.77
C ALA A 114 4.64 12.52 2.10
N VAL A 115 4.80 11.35 2.74
CA VAL A 115 5.69 11.18 3.92
C VAL A 115 7.12 11.59 3.58
N ALA A 116 7.65 11.16 2.43
CA ALA A 116 9.01 11.50 2.00
C ALA A 116 9.19 13.02 1.74
N LEU A 117 8.12 13.74 1.42
CA LEU A 117 8.11 15.20 1.31
C LEU A 117 7.91 15.93 2.64
N GLY A 118 7.66 15.20 3.73
CA GLY A 118 7.44 15.76 5.07
C GLY A 118 5.98 16.06 5.40
N ASP A 119 5.01 15.57 4.62
CA ASP A 119 3.61 15.68 4.97
C ASP A 119 3.26 14.74 6.15
N ASP A 120 2.40 15.22 7.05
CA ASP A 120 1.87 14.44 8.17
C ASP A 120 0.75 13.48 7.70
N VAL A 121 1.15 12.36 7.10
CA VAL A 121 0.26 11.29 6.57
C VAL A 121 0.70 9.88 6.96
N GLN A 122 1.58 9.76 7.95
CA GLN A 122 2.13 8.50 8.41
C GLN A 122 1.01 7.57 8.89
N ASN A 123 0.00 8.11 9.59
CA ASN A 123 -1.16 7.33 10.03
C ASN A 123 -1.90 6.71 8.84
N GLU A 124 -2.26 7.52 7.83
CA GLU A 124 -2.95 7.03 6.65
C GLU A 124 -2.15 5.95 5.89
N LEU A 125 -0.83 6.13 5.80
CA LEU A 125 0.06 5.13 5.21
C LEU A 125 0.05 3.81 5.99
N ILE A 126 0.08 3.87 7.33
CA ILE A 126 0.02 2.68 8.19
C ILE A 126 -1.32 1.96 8.02
N ASP A 127 -2.44 2.68 8.08
CA ASP A 127 -3.76 2.07 7.94
C ASP A 127 -3.97 1.40 6.58
N ILE A 128 -3.48 2.02 5.50
CA ILE A 128 -3.54 1.41 4.17
C ILE A 128 -2.68 0.14 4.12
N GLN A 129 -1.51 0.12 4.75
CA GLN A 129 -0.71 -1.10 4.79
C GLN A 129 -1.37 -2.19 5.61
N ILE A 130 -1.98 -1.86 6.75
CA ILE A 130 -2.78 -2.80 7.56
C ILE A 130 -3.96 -3.36 6.75
N PHE A 131 -4.67 -2.50 6.01
CA PHE A 131 -5.76 -2.92 5.13
C PHE A 131 -5.26 -3.85 4.02
N ARG A 132 -4.11 -3.53 3.41
CA ARG A 132 -3.49 -4.36 2.37
C ARG A 132 -3.06 -5.73 2.90
N LEU A 133 -2.55 -5.82 4.13
CA LEU A 133 -2.27 -7.11 4.79
C LEU A 133 -3.55 -7.95 4.92
N ALA A 134 -4.67 -7.33 5.30
CA ALA A 134 -5.96 -8.02 5.36
C ALA A 134 -6.45 -8.47 3.96
N LEU A 135 -6.21 -7.70 2.90
CA LEU A 135 -6.54 -8.09 1.54
C LEU A 135 -5.75 -9.32 1.07
N ILE A 136 -4.43 -9.34 1.27
CA ILE A 136 -3.60 -10.48 0.86
C ILE A 136 -3.86 -11.73 1.72
N ASP A 137 -4.27 -11.56 2.98
CA ASP A 137 -4.79 -12.64 3.83
C ASP A 137 -6.03 -13.30 3.21
N ARG A 138 -7.06 -12.50 2.85
CA ARG A 138 -8.26 -13.03 2.16
C ARG A 138 -7.95 -13.60 0.79
N LEU A 139 -7.01 -13.00 0.07
CA LEU A 139 -6.56 -13.53 -1.23
C LEU A 139 -5.97 -14.93 -1.08
N ALA A 140 -5.19 -15.14 -0.02
CA ALA A 140 -4.56 -16.42 0.26
C ALA A 140 -5.56 -17.52 0.64
N THR A 141 -6.76 -17.20 1.10
CA THR A 141 -7.80 -18.20 1.39
C THR A 141 -8.53 -18.71 0.15
N LEU A 142 -8.36 -18.09 -1.02
CA LEU A 142 -9.05 -18.48 -2.25
C LEU A 142 -8.28 -19.61 -2.97
N ASP A 143 -9.00 -20.64 -3.41
CA ASP A 143 -8.44 -21.74 -4.22
C ASP A 143 -7.86 -21.23 -5.54
N MET A 144 -6.88 -21.96 -6.08
CA MET A 144 -6.09 -21.53 -7.24
C MET A 144 -6.26 -22.50 -8.41
N PRO A 145 -6.68 -22.02 -9.60
CA PRO A 145 -7.01 -22.89 -10.73
C PRO A 145 -5.77 -23.36 -11.51
N ASP A 146 -4.67 -22.59 -11.51
CA ASP A 146 -3.48 -22.88 -12.32
C ASP A 146 -2.18 -22.22 -11.80
N GLN A 147 -1.05 -22.70 -12.33
CA GLN A 147 0.32 -22.31 -11.95
C GLN A 147 0.72 -20.88 -12.37
N THR A 148 0.17 -20.35 -13.46
CA THR A 148 0.47 -18.98 -13.91
C THR A 148 -0.23 -17.96 -13.01
N THR A 149 -1.48 -18.22 -12.66
CA THR A 149 -2.23 -17.45 -11.68
C THR A 149 -1.51 -17.50 -10.33
N TRP A 150 -0.98 -18.66 -9.93
CA TRP A 150 -0.14 -18.82 -8.74
C TRP A 150 1.04 -17.83 -8.71
N GLN A 151 1.87 -17.84 -9.74
CA GLN A 151 3.06 -16.97 -9.79
C GLN A 151 2.73 -15.47 -9.69
N ARG A 152 1.67 -15.02 -10.37
CA ARG A 152 1.25 -13.61 -10.32
C ARG A 152 0.77 -13.22 -8.91
N LEU A 153 0.05 -14.10 -8.23
CA LEU A 153 -0.38 -13.86 -6.86
C LEU A 153 0.81 -13.79 -5.90
N THR A 154 1.71 -14.77 -5.96
CA THR A 154 2.90 -14.82 -5.12
C THR A 154 3.71 -13.53 -5.25
N SER A 155 3.90 -13.02 -6.47
CA SER A 155 4.57 -11.74 -6.70
C SER A 155 3.85 -10.55 -6.04
N ALA A 156 2.53 -10.41 -6.20
CA ALA A 156 1.78 -9.31 -5.60
C ALA A 156 1.75 -9.36 -4.06
N ILE A 157 1.69 -10.57 -3.51
CA ILE A 157 1.77 -10.85 -2.07
C ILE A 157 3.16 -10.46 -1.55
N ALA A 158 4.22 -10.94 -2.19
CA ALA A 158 5.60 -10.67 -1.82
C ALA A 158 5.91 -9.16 -1.86
N THR A 159 5.51 -8.45 -2.92
CA THR A 159 5.67 -6.99 -3.00
C THR A 159 4.97 -6.27 -1.85
N THR A 160 3.76 -6.68 -1.47
CA THR A 160 3.03 -6.06 -0.37
C THR A 160 3.70 -6.32 0.98
N LEU A 161 4.20 -7.54 1.21
CA LEU A 161 4.96 -7.87 2.42
C LEU A 161 6.30 -7.13 2.49
N HIS A 162 7.03 -7.04 1.38
CA HIS A 162 8.28 -6.29 1.36
C HIS A 162 8.05 -4.82 1.71
N GLY A 163 7.04 -4.16 1.12
CA GLY A 163 6.70 -2.78 1.47
C GLY A 163 6.31 -2.59 2.95
N THR A 164 5.66 -3.58 3.55
CA THR A 164 5.34 -3.59 4.99
C THR A 164 6.62 -3.67 5.83
N LEU A 165 7.54 -4.56 5.46
CA LEU A 165 8.82 -4.74 6.17
C LEU A 165 9.77 -3.56 5.96
N ASP A 166 9.68 -2.85 4.82
CA ASP A 166 10.40 -1.60 4.57
C ASP A 166 9.93 -0.51 5.54
N THR A 167 8.62 -0.32 5.65
CA THR A 167 8.02 0.63 6.61
C THR A 167 8.43 0.31 8.05
N LEU A 168 8.39 -0.97 8.44
CA LEU A 168 8.81 -1.38 9.79
C LEU A 168 10.30 -1.13 10.06
N ALA A 169 11.14 -1.04 9.02
CA ALA A 169 12.57 -0.75 9.16
C ALA A 169 12.87 0.76 9.22
N GLU A 170 11.90 1.61 8.89
CA GLU A 170 12.04 3.07 8.84
C GLU A 170 11.70 3.74 10.18
N ALA A 171 12.30 3.25 11.28
CA ALA A 171 12.00 3.71 12.64
C ALA A 171 12.05 5.24 12.86
N PRO A 172 12.95 6.03 12.21
CA PRO A 172 12.97 7.48 12.40
C PRO A 172 11.76 8.24 11.79
N ILE A 173 11.03 7.61 10.86
CA ILE A 173 9.93 8.24 10.12
C ILE A 173 8.59 8.03 10.84
N PHE A 174 8.46 6.95 11.59
CA PHE A 174 7.21 6.52 12.23
C PHE A 174 7.34 6.51 13.75
N THR A 175 6.23 6.77 14.44
CA THR A 175 6.15 6.62 15.89
C THR A 175 6.15 5.13 16.30
N GLY A 176 6.55 4.85 17.55
CA GLY A 176 6.50 3.49 18.09
C GLY A 176 5.11 2.86 18.01
N ASP A 177 4.05 3.63 18.29
CA ASP A 177 2.66 3.15 18.22
C ASP A 177 2.25 2.74 16.79
N GLN A 178 2.67 3.52 15.79
CA GLN A 178 2.43 3.22 14.37
C GLN A 178 3.13 1.92 13.95
N LEU A 179 4.39 1.76 14.33
CA LEU A 179 5.17 0.55 14.04
C LEU A 179 4.60 -0.67 14.77
N ASN A 180 4.19 -0.50 16.02
CA ASN A 180 3.52 -1.53 16.81
C ASN A 180 2.21 -1.99 16.16
N ALA A 181 1.37 -1.05 15.72
CA ALA A 181 0.12 -1.38 15.03
C ALA A 181 0.38 -2.17 13.74
N LEU A 182 1.37 -1.76 12.94
CA LEU A 182 1.73 -2.43 11.70
C LEU A 182 2.33 -3.83 11.96
N ALA A 183 3.22 -3.97 12.95
CA ALA A 183 3.82 -5.24 13.31
C ALA A 183 2.78 -6.22 13.87
N ALA A 184 1.84 -5.74 14.69
CA ALA A 184 0.72 -6.55 15.18
C ALA A 184 -0.20 -7.01 14.04
N ALA A 185 -0.47 -6.15 13.05
CA ALA A 185 -1.23 -6.54 11.86
C ALA A 185 -0.48 -7.57 11.03
N LEU A 186 0.84 -7.43 10.86
CA LEU A 186 1.68 -8.41 10.20
C LEU A 186 1.61 -9.76 10.91
N ALA A 187 1.82 -9.80 12.23
CA ALA A 187 1.74 -11.02 13.02
C ALA A 187 0.39 -11.73 12.90
N ARG A 188 -0.70 -10.95 12.82
CA ARG A 188 -2.06 -11.48 12.64
C ARG A 188 -2.28 -12.15 11.28
N HIS A 189 -1.82 -11.51 10.20
CA HIS A 189 -2.16 -11.92 8.83
C HIS A 189 -1.10 -12.85 8.19
N TYR A 190 0.15 -12.76 8.63
CA TYR A 190 1.25 -13.52 8.06
C TYR A 190 1.08 -15.06 8.08
N PRO A 191 0.47 -15.71 9.11
CA PRO A 191 0.28 -17.16 9.11
C PRO A 191 -0.50 -17.69 7.89
N MET A 192 -1.49 -16.95 7.41
CA MET A 192 -2.26 -17.32 6.21
C MET A 192 -1.47 -16.99 4.95
N ILE A 193 -0.87 -15.79 4.90
CA ILE A 193 -0.17 -15.28 3.72
C ILE A 193 1.02 -16.18 3.33
N ARG A 194 1.81 -16.64 4.32
CA ARG A 194 3.02 -17.44 4.08
C ARG A 194 2.77 -18.74 3.31
N THR A 195 1.55 -19.28 3.37
CA THR A 195 1.15 -20.51 2.66
C THR A 195 1.16 -20.35 1.13
N ARG A 196 1.20 -19.10 0.65
CA ARG A 196 1.20 -18.74 -0.77
C ARG A 196 2.56 -18.20 -1.25
N LEU A 197 3.54 -18.14 -0.37
CA LEU A 197 4.91 -17.76 -0.69
C LEU A 197 5.74 -18.97 -1.09
N SER A 198 6.73 -18.76 -1.95
CA SER A 198 7.77 -19.75 -2.20
C SER A 198 8.61 -19.99 -0.93
N ALA A 199 9.27 -21.15 -0.86
CA ALA A 199 10.18 -21.45 0.25
C ALA A 199 11.33 -20.42 0.38
N GLU A 200 11.81 -19.90 -0.75
CA GLU A 200 12.83 -18.86 -0.79
C GLU A 200 12.33 -17.55 -0.19
N GLU A 201 11.14 -17.09 -0.57
CA GLU A 201 10.51 -15.88 -0.02
C GLU A 201 10.23 -16.03 1.48
N ASN A 202 9.66 -17.18 1.90
CA ASN A 202 9.44 -17.48 3.31
C ASN A 202 10.73 -17.39 4.12
N THR A 203 11.82 -17.96 3.59
CA THR A 203 13.14 -17.90 4.23
C THR A 203 13.69 -16.48 4.29
N ALA A 204 13.54 -15.70 3.20
CA ALA A 204 14.01 -14.33 3.13
C ALA A 204 13.28 -13.41 4.13
N ILE A 205 11.96 -13.56 4.24
CA ILE A 205 11.12 -12.80 5.18
C ILE A 205 11.44 -13.20 6.62
N ALA A 206 11.55 -14.50 6.93
CA ALA A 206 11.90 -14.97 8.27
C ALA A 206 13.25 -14.40 8.74
N ARG A 207 14.28 -14.43 7.88
CA ARG A 207 15.59 -13.82 8.19
C ARG A 207 15.49 -12.32 8.40
N ARG A 208 14.64 -11.63 7.65
CA ARG A 208 14.44 -10.18 7.81
C ARG A 208 13.78 -9.85 9.14
N LEU A 209 12.70 -10.56 9.49
CA LEU A 209 12.01 -10.43 10.79
C LEU A 209 12.95 -10.73 11.96
N GLU A 210 13.76 -11.78 11.86
CA GLU A 210 14.75 -12.14 12.87
C GLU A 210 15.78 -11.02 13.09
N ARG A 211 16.35 -10.46 12.01
CA ARG A 211 17.28 -9.33 12.12
C ARG A 211 16.64 -8.13 12.80
N MET A 212 15.41 -7.78 12.40
CA MET A 212 14.67 -6.65 12.99
C MET A 212 14.41 -6.89 14.48
N ALA A 213 13.95 -8.08 14.87
CA ALA A 213 13.67 -8.43 16.26
C ALA A 213 14.93 -8.43 17.15
N VAL A 214 16.09 -8.80 16.59
CA VAL A 214 17.38 -8.76 17.31
C VAL A 214 17.83 -7.32 17.56
N SER A 215 17.69 -6.44 16.56
CA SER A 215 18.07 -5.03 16.68
C SER A 215 17.07 -4.18 17.46
N GLU A 216 15.84 -4.65 17.64
CA GLU A 216 14.78 -3.88 18.29
C GLU A 216 14.97 -3.78 19.81
N SER A 217 14.81 -2.55 20.31
CA SER A 217 14.91 -2.17 21.71
C SER A 217 13.55 -1.93 22.36
N ASP A 218 12.53 -1.52 21.59
CA ASP A 218 11.17 -1.38 22.07
C ASP A 218 10.56 -2.77 22.36
N PRO A 219 10.15 -3.06 23.61
CA PRO A 219 9.63 -4.37 23.97
C PRO A 219 8.36 -4.75 23.21
N GLY A 220 7.48 -3.78 22.92
CA GLY A 220 6.23 -4.00 22.20
C GLY A 220 6.49 -4.43 20.77
N LEU A 221 7.35 -3.68 20.06
CA LEU A 221 7.65 -3.90 18.66
C LEU A 221 8.45 -5.20 18.49
N LYS A 222 9.40 -5.45 19.40
CA LYS A 222 10.13 -6.71 19.46
C LYS A 222 9.18 -7.89 19.66
N SER A 223 8.23 -7.80 20.59
CA SER A 223 7.25 -8.87 20.83
C SER A 223 6.38 -9.13 19.59
N ALA A 224 5.91 -8.07 18.90
CA ALA A 224 5.12 -8.21 17.69
C ALA A 224 5.93 -8.83 16.52
N LEU A 225 7.18 -8.41 16.33
CA LEU A 225 8.09 -8.99 15.33
C LEU A 225 8.39 -10.47 15.62
N LEU A 226 8.60 -10.83 16.88
CA LEU A 226 8.80 -12.22 17.29
C LEU A 226 7.54 -13.06 17.08
N ALA A 227 6.35 -12.53 17.33
CA ALA A 227 5.09 -13.22 17.04
C ALA A 227 4.92 -13.50 15.54
N ALA A 228 5.27 -12.54 14.66
CA ALA A 228 5.27 -12.75 13.22
C ALA A 228 6.31 -13.80 12.78
N LEU A 229 7.49 -13.82 13.43
CA LEU A 229 8.53 -14.83 13.19
C LEU A 229 8.12 -16.22 13.68
N GLU A 230 7.45 -16.33 14.82
CA GLU A 230 6.96 -17.61 15.34
C GLU A 230 5.89 -18.22 14.44
N ALA A 231 5.00 -17.39 13.90
CA ALA A 231 4.08 -17.77 12.83
C ALA A 231 4.79 -18.24 11.56
N SER A 232 6.03 -17.79 11.31
CA SER A 232 6.85 -18.28 10.19
C SER A 232 7.42 -19.68 10.43
N ARG A 233 7.58 -20.09 11.69
CA ARG A 233 8.30 -21.29 12.12
C ARG A 233 7.42 -22.50 12.39
N HIS A 234 6.13 -22.30 12.66
CA HIS A 234 5.20 -23.42 12.83
C HIS A 234 4.85 -24.00 11.45
N ASP A 235 5.12 -25.30 11.26
CA ASP A 235 5.02 -26.08 10.02
C ASP A 235 3.58 -26.19 9.46
N ASN A 236 3.36 -26.27 8.13
CA ASN A 236 3.50 -27.46 7.26
C ASN A 236 2.68 -28.65 7.75
#